data_AF-A0A2A2QHX8-F1
#
_entry.id   AF-A0A2A2QHX8-F1
#
_cell.length_a   1.000
_cell.length_b   1.000
_cell.length_c   1.000
_cell.angle_alpha   90.00
_cell.angle_beta   90.00
_cell.angle_gamma   90.00
#
_symmetry.space_group_name_H-M   'P 1'
#
loop_
_entity.id
_entity.type
_entity.pdbx_description
1 polymer ?
#
loop_
_entity_poly.entity_id
_entity_poly.type
_entity_poly.pdbx_seq_one_letter_code
_entity_poly.pdbx_strand_id
1 'polypeptide(L)'
;MWLDGGGRIAGGSNEAVSWMAAFFEGSSDTLPAPLSEWLEGGIAGRMPFECRVGDQRLRVSVFQGGGDQLLLVFRRMEPAFSAPSLKRIGLSPTESAVVPWLVLGKRNDEIALILGVAPKTIEKQVASVLSKLGVETRTAAAWNVIERTGAHR
;
A
#
# COMPACT_ATOMS: atom_id res chain seq x y z
N MET A 1 14.59 5.65 9.76
CA MET A 1 15.01 6.96 10.31
C MET A 1 15.37 6.74 11.76
N TRP A 2 16.49 7.28 12.19
CA TRP A 2 17.06 7.11 13.52
C TRP A 2 16.76 8.35 14.34
N LEU A 3 16.31 8.14 15.57
CA LEU A 3 16.21 9.18 16.58
C LEU A 3 17.28 8.95 17.64
N ASP A 4 17.89 10.03 18.11
CA ASP A 4 18.75 9.99 19.29
C ASP A 4 17.93 9.77 20.58
N GLY A 5 18.62 9.61 21.72
CA GLY A 5 17.98 9.45 23.03
C GLY A 5 17.18 10.66 23.51
N GLY A 6 17.29 11.80 22.82
CA GLY A 6 16.49 13.00 23.04
C GLY A 6 15.30 13.13 22.08
N GLY A 7 15.05 12.13 21.23
CA GLY A 7 13.95 12.13 20.25
C GLY A 7 14.20 12.98 19.01
N ARG A 8 15.43 13.47 18.77
CA ARG A 8 15.78 14.27 17.59
C ARG A 8 16.22 13.38 16.44
N ILE A 9 15.98 13.80 15.21
CA ILE A 9 16.37 13.05 14.01
C ILE A 9 17.90 13.02 13.89
N ALA A 10 18.49 11.85 14.10
CA ALA A 10 19.92 11.61 13.95
C ALA A 10 20.30 11.18 12.51
N GLY A 11 19.32 10.73 11.72
CA GLY A 11 19.50 10.46 10.29
C GLY A 11 18.37 9.62 9.70
N GLY A 12 18.38 9.39 8.38
CA GLY A 12 17.37 8.57 7.73
C GLY A 12 17.68 8.31 6.26
N SER A 13 16.97 7.36 5.64
CA SER A 13 17.05 7.18 4.19
C SER A 13 16.34 8.33 3.47
N ASN A 14 16.72 8.58 2.22
CA ASN A 14 16.09 9.62 1.40
C ASN A 14 14.58 9.38 1.22
N GLU A 15 14.14 8.12 1.15
CA GLU A 15 12.73 7.75 1.06
C GLU A 15 11.98 8.10 2.35
N ALA A 16 12.59 7.85 3.52
CA ALA A 16 11.97 8.17 4.81
C ALA A 16 11.76 9.68 4.98
N VAL A 17 12.76 10.49 4.61
CA VAL A 17 12.66 11.96 4.64
C VAL A 17 11.62 12.44 3.63
N SER A 18 11.64 11.91 2.40
CA SER A 18 10.67 12.27 1.35
C SER A 18 9.23 11.92 1.75
N TRP A 19 9.00 10.74 2.33
CA TRP A 19 7.67 10.34 2.80
C TRP A 19 7.23 11.14 4.03
N MET A 20 8.15 11.49 4.92
CA MET A 20 7.81 12.37 6.05
C MET A 20 7.29 13.72 5.54
N ALA A 21 7.99 14.34 4.58
CA ALA A 21 7.55 15.60 3.98
C ALA A 21 6.25 15.49 3.16
N ALA A 22 5.99 14.33 2.53
CA ALA A 22 4.79 14.11 1.73
C ALA A 22 3.54 13.80 2.57
N PHE A 23 3.70 13.18 3.74
CA PHE A 23 2.59 12.75 4.59
C PHE A 23 2.32 13.65 5.80
N PHE A 24 3.28 14.50 6.16
CA PHE A 24 3.16 15.42 7.27
C PHE A 24 3.56 16.83 6.82
N GLU A 25 2.74 17.83 7.16
CA GLU A 25 3.12 19.24 7.00
C GLU A 25 4.21 19.57 8.04
N GLY A 26 5.46 19.68 7.63
CA GLY A 26 6.57 19.93 8.56
C GLY A 26 7.96 19.97 7.92
N SER A 27 8.93 20.43 8.70
CA SER A 27 10.35 20.51 8.31
C SER A 27 11.07 19.16 8.44
N SER A 28 12.04 18.90 7.57
CA SER A 28 12.83 17.65 7.52
C SER A 28 13.69 17.38 8.76
N ASP A 29 13.92 18.40 9.60
CA ASP A 29 14.88 18.34 10.71
C ASP A 29 14.25 18.01 12.07
N THR A 30 12.91 18.01 12.15
CA THR A 30 12.16 17.73 13.39
C THR A 30 11.05 16.74 13.14
N LEU A 31 10.79 15.89 14.13
CA LEU A 31 9.70 14.93 14.06
C LEU A 31 8.34 15.67 14.05
N PRO A 32 7.44 15.39 13.10
CA PRO A 32 6.10 16.00 13.06
C PRO A 32 5.31 15.71 14.32
N ALA A 33 4.49 16.68 14.77
CA ALA A 33 3.71 16.57 16.01
C ALA A 33 2.92 15.26 16.16
N PRO A 34 2.22 14.74 15.12
CA PRO A 34 1.50 13.46 15.26
C PRO A 34 2.38 12.26 15.59
N LEU A 35 3.63 12.26 15.11
CA LEU A 35 4.58 11.18 15.41
C LEU A 35 5.20 11.37 16.80
N SER A 36 5.48 12.60 17.21
CA SER A 36 5.98 12.91 18.56
C SER A 36 4.96 12.54 19.63
N GLU A 37 3.70 12.94 19.47
CA GLU A 37 2.60 12.59 20.37
C GLU A 37 2.38 11.08 20.44
N TRP A 38 2.50 10.38 19.30
CA TRP A 38 2.39 8.93 19.27
C TRP A 38 3.53 8.23 20.03
N LEU A 39 4.76 8.72 19.92
CA LEU A 39 5.91 8.21 20.67
C LEU A 39 5.74 8.41 22.18
N GLU A 40 5.28 9.59 22.59
CA GLU A 40 5.05 9.95 23.99
C GLU A 40 3.86 9.21 24.61
N GLY A 41 2.85 8.86 23.79
CA GLY A 41 1.63 8.19 24.23
C GLY A 41 1.81 6.76 24.77
N GLY A 42 3.04 6.23 24.80
CA GLY A 42 3.38 4.93 25.42
C GLY A 42 2.81 3.69 24.70
N ILE A 43 2.08 3.89 23.60
CA ILE A 43 1.59 2.84 22.69
C ILE A 43 2.55 2.56 21.54
N ALA A 44 3.55 3.42 21.35
CA ALA A 44 4.55 3.27 20.33
C ALA A 44 5.32 1.96 20.53
N GLY A 45 5.44 1.16 19.47
CA GLY A 45 6.05 -0.17 19.49
C GLY A 45 5.07 -1.30 19.78
N ARG A 46 3.89 -1.00 20.38
CA ARG A 46 2.76 -1.95 20.46
C ARG A 46 1.79 -1.77 19.29
N MET A 47 1.53 -0.52 18.92
CA MET A 47 0.64 -0.19 17.81
C MET A 47 1.36 0.75 16.83
N PRO A 48 1.41 0.41 15.53
CA PRO A 48 2.01 1.28 14.54
C PRO A 48 1.16 2.54 14.36
N PHE A 49 1.81 3.65 14.01
CA PHE A 49 1.13 4.86 13.56
C PHE A 49 0.73 4.69 12.09
N GLU A 50 -0.50 5.07 11.74
CA GLU A 50 -0.98 5.04 10.37
C GLU A 50 -1.60 6.37 9.99
N CYS A 51 -1.18 6.93 8.86
CA CYS A 51 -1.79 8.12 8.28
C CYS A 51 -2.08 7.91 6.79
N ARG A 52 -2.92 8.78 6.25
CA ARG A 52 -3.36 8.73 4.86
C ARG A 52 -3.35 10.13 4.24
N VAL A 53 -2.80 10.24 3.03
CA VAL A 53 -2.89 11.42 2.17
C VAL A 53 -3.38 10.96 0.80
N GLY A 54 -4.55 11.44 0.37
CA GLY A 54 -5.25 10.87 -0.79
C GLY A 54 -5.44 9.36 -0.64
N ASP A 55 -5.09 8.57 -1.65
CA ASP A 55 -5.15 7.10 -1.60
C ASP A 55 -3.88 6.45 -1.05
N GLN A 56 -2.87 7.24 -0.67
CA GLN A 56 -1.63 6.72 -0.15
C GLN A 56 -1.73 6.57 1.36
N ARG A 57 -1.31 5.42 1.88
CA ARG A 57 -1.23 5.17 3.32
C ARG A 57 0.24 5.01 3.72
N LEU A 58 0.61 5.57 4.86
CA LEU A 58 1.94 5.42 5.44
C LEU A 58 1.78 4.82 6.83
N ARG A 59 2.42 3.67 7.03
CA ARG A 59 2.56 3.03 8.33
C ARG A 59 3.94 3.36 8.88
N VAL A 60 4.01 3.82 10.11
CA VAL A 60 5.25 4.07 10.85
C VAL A 60 5.28 3.14 12.05
N SER A 61 6.36 2.38 12.17
CA SER A 61 6.62 1.51 13.32
C SER A 61 7.89 1.98 14.01
N VAL A 62 7.93 1.86 15.33
CA VAL A 62 9.11 2.19 16.13
C VAL A 62 9.69 0.92 16.72
N PHE A 63 11.01 0.84 16.69
CA PHE A 63 11.78 -0.22 17.31
C PHE A 63 12.86 0.41 18.19
N GLN A 64 13.18 -0.24 19.30
CA GLN A 64 14.33 0.13 20.11
C GLN A 64 15.60 -0.24 19.33
N GLY A 65 16.50 0.74 19.18
CA GLY A 65 17.83 0.57 18.62
C GLY A 65 18.84 0.17 19.70
N GLY A 66 20.12 0.46 19.47
CA GLY A 66 21.15 0.30 20.49
C GLY A 66 21.14 1.46 21.48
N GLY A 67 21.12 1.17 22.78
CA GLY A 67 21.04 2.18 23.85
C GLY A 67 19.69 2.89 23.84
N ASP A 68 19.70 4.22 24.01
CA ASP A 68 18.48 5.04 24.03
C ASP A 68 18.00 5.47 22.63
N GLN A 69 18.57 4.90 21.56
CA GLN A 69 18.20 5.27 20.19
C GLN A 69 16.92 4.58 19.75
N LEU A 70 16.08 5.29 18.98
CA LEU A 70 14.88 4.72 18.38
C LEU A 70 15.02 4.62 16.86
N LEU A 71 14.51 3.54 16.29
CA LEU A 71 14.41 3.34 14.85
C LEU A 71 12.95 3.46 14.41
N LEU A 72 12.64 4.51 13.66
CA LEU A 72 11.39 4.66 12.93
C LEU A 72 11.50 4.00 11.55
N VAL A 73 10.67 3.00 11.32
CA VAL A 73 10.52 2.31 10.04
C VAL A 73 9.25 2.82 9.37
N PHE A 74 9.44 3.46 8.22
CA PHE A 74 8.35 3.95 7.38
C PHE A 74 8.04 2.91 6.32
N ARG A 75 6.76 2.59 6.16
CA ARG A 75 6.28 1.69 5.11
C ARG A 75 5.09 2.32 4.42
N ARG A 76 5.26 2.64 3.15
CA ARG A 76 4.13 3.00 2.30
C ARG A 76 3.26 1.76 2.06
N MET A 77 2.01 1.85 2.46
CA MET A 77 0.99 0.86 2.19
C MET A 77 0.27 1.29 0.92
N GLU A 78 0.45 0.54 -0.15
CA GLU A 78 -0.38 0.70 -1.35
C GLU A 78 -1.76 0.09 -1.09
N PRO A 79 -2.84 0.71 -1.58
CA PRO A 79 -4.14 0.03 -1.63
C PRO A 79 -4.01 -1.32 -2.32
N ALA A 80 -4.72 -2.33 -1.81
CA ALA A 80 -4.86 -3.60 -2.50
C ALA A 80 -5.34 -3.33 -3.94
N PHE A 81 -4.67 -3.93 -4.91
CA PHE A 81 -5.00 -3.77 -6.34
C PHE A 81 -4.88 -2.33 -6.87
N SER A 82 -3.99 -1.52 -6.29
CA SER A 82 -3.66 -0.20 -6.85
C SER A 82 -3.10 -0.31 -8.28
N ALA A 83 -3.31 0.71 -9.12
CA ALA A 83 -2.79 0.72 -10.48
C ALA A 83 -1.26 0.46 -10.57
N PRO A 84 -0.40 1.03 -9.69
CA PRO A 84 1.03 0.66 -9.65
C PRO A 84 1.29 -0.81 -9.30
N SER A 85 0.55 -1.38 -8.34
CA SER A 85 0.70 -2.80 -7.95
C SER A 85 0.31 -3.75 -9.09
N LEU A 86 -0.79 -3.46 -9.79
CA LEU A 86 -1.28 -4.27 -10.91
C LEU A 86 -0.40 -4.13 -12.16
N LYS A 87 0.16 -2.94 -12.39
CA LYS A 87 1.13 -2.72 -13.46
C LYS A 87 2.40 -3.55 -13.27
N ARG A 88 2.89 -3.70 -12.02
CA ARG A 88 4.08 -4.52 -11.71
C ARG A 88 3.90 -6.00 -12.03
N ILE A 89 2.67 -6.50 -12.02
CA ILE A 89 2.35 -7.88 -12.43
C ILE A 89 1.95 -7.99 -13.90
N GLY A 90 2.21 -6.95 -14.71
CA GLY A 90 2.04 -6.97 -16.17
C GLY A 90 0.64 -6.62 -16.68
N LEU A 91 -0.27 -6.16 -15.81
CA LEU A 91 -1.62 -5.84 -16.21
C LEU A 91 -1.72 -4.42 -16.81
N SER A 92 -2.53 -4.30 -17.86
CA SER A 92 -2.86 -3.02 -18.49
C SER A 92 -3.84 -2.20 -17.63
N PRO A 93 -4.04 -0.91 -17.90
CA PRO A 93 -5.03 -0.10 -17.18
C PRO A 93 -6.45 -0.65 -17.27
N THR A 94 -6.85 -1.16 -18.44
CA THR A 94 -8.17 -1.76 -18.64
C THR A 94 -8.34 -3.10 -17.92
N GLU A 95 -7.28 -3.91 -17.88
CA GLU A 95 -7.28 -5.15 -17.09
C GLU A 95 -7.30 -4.84 -15.59
N SER A 96 -6.57 -3.81 -15.17
CA SER A 96 -6.51 -3.39 -13.77
C SER A 96 -7.88 -2.98 -13.23
N ALA A 97 -8.73 -2.39 -14.07
CA ALA A 97 -10.09 -1.99 -13.70
C ALA A 97 -11.01 -3.19 -13.35
N VAL A 98 -10.77 -4.39 -13.91
CA VAL A 98 -11.60 -5.58 -13.64
C VAL A 98 -11.12 -6.39 -12.43
N VAL A 99 -9.84 -6.27 -12.06
CA VAL A 99 -9.21 -7.09 -11.01
C VAL A 99 -9.87 -7.00 -9.63
N PRO A 100 -10.20 -5.80 -9.09
CA PRO A 100 -10.85 -5.71 -7.79
C PRO A 100 -12.15 -6.51 -7.74
N TRP A 101 -12.92 -6.46 -8.82
CA TRP A 101 -14.20 -7.16 -8.92
C TRP A 101 -14.05 -8.67 -9.16
N LEU A 102 -12.99 -9.08 -9.87
CA LEU A 102 -12.59 -10.48 -10.00
C LEU A 102 -12.32 -11.08 -8.62
N VAL A 103 -11.53 -10.38 -7.80
CA VAL A 103 -11.20 -10.80 -6.43
C VAL A 103 -12.42 -10.85 -5.54
N LEU A 104 -13.35 -9.89 -5.67
CA LEU A 104 -14.62 -9.88 -4.94
C LEU A 104 -15.65 -10.90 -5.47
N GLY A 105 -15.30 -11.71 -6.48
CA GLY A 105 -16.17 -12.76 -7.00
C GLY A 105 -17.36 -12.27 -7.83
N LYS A 106 -17.37 -11.01 -8.26
CA LYS A 106 -18.44 -10.46 -9.12
C LYS A 106 -18.48 -11.18 -10.46
N ARG A 107 -19.65 -11.36 -11.05
CA ARG A 107 -19.80 -11.94 -12.40
C ARG A 107 -19.54 -10.90 -13.49
N ASN A 108 -19.33 -11.35 -14.73
CA ASN A 108 -18.98 -10.45 -15.84
C ASN A 108 -20.09 -9.43 -16.16
N ASP A 109 -21.36 -9.81 -16.02
CA ASP A 109 -22.53 -8.94 -16.15
C ASP A 109 -22.56 -7.85 -15.06
N GLU A 110 -22.25 -8.21 -13.81
CA GLU A 110 -22.15 -7.24 -12.72
C GLU A 110 -20.98 -6.26 -12.91
N ILE A 111 -19.81 -6.76 -13.32
CA ILE A 111 -18.63 -5.93 -13.59
C ILE A 111 -18.90 -4.99 -14.75
N ALA A 112 -19.54 -5.49 -15.81
CA ALA A 112 -19.91 -4.70 -16.97
C ALA A 112 -20.83 -3.54 -16.59
N LEU A 113 -21.81 -3.81 -15.73
CA LEU A 113 -22.70 -2.79 -15.17
C LEU A 113 -21.92 -1.74 -14.35
N ILE A 114 -21.00 -2.19 -13.48
CA ILE A 114 -20.20 -1.30 -12.62
C ILE A 114 -19.27 -0.40 -13.44
N LEU A 115 -18.64 -0.95 -14.48
CA LEU A 115 -17.67 -0.24 -15.32
C LEU A 115 -18.31 0.49 -16.52
N GLY A 116 -19.63 0.36 -16.71
CA GLY A 116 -20.35 1.01 -17.80
C GLY A 116 -19.94 0.50 -19.20
N VAL A 117 -19.61 -0.79 -19.32
CA VAL A 117 -19.21 -1.43 -20.59
C VAL A 117 -20.04 -2.67 -20.88
N ALA A 118 -19.93 -3.24 -22.08
CA ALA A 118 -20.66 -4.46 -22.42
C ALA A 118 -20.07 -5.71 -21.73
N PRO A 119 -20.89 -6.72 -21.35
CA PRO A 119 -20.40 -7.98 -20.77
C PRO A 119 -19.34 -8.70 -21.62
N LYS A 120 -19.47 -8.65 -22.95
CA LYS A 120 -18.47 -9.20 -23.88
C LYS A 120 -17.10 -8.50 -23.78
N THR A 121 -17.07 -7.22 -23.41
CA THR A 121 -15.82 -6.49 -23.18
C THR A 121 -15.13 -7.00 -21.92
N ILE A 122 -15.90 -7.21 -20.85
CA ILE A 122 -15.38 -7.78 -19.60
C ILE A 122 -14.87 -9.20 -19.84
N GLU A 123 -15.60 -10.02 -20.60
CA GLU A 123 -15.16 -11.37 -20.96
C GLU A 123 -13.78 -11.37 -21.61
N LYS A 124 -13.54 -10.48 -22.59
CA LYS A 124 -12.23 -10.31 -23.22
C LYS A 124 -11.15 -9.82 -22.25
N GLN A 125 -11.48 -8.85 -21.40
CA GLN A 125 -10.54 -8.33 -20.39
C GLN A 125 -10.15 -9.42 -19.39
N VAL A 126 -11.12 -10.20 -18.89
CA VAL A 126 -10.88 -11.33 -17.98
C VAL A 126 -10.02 -12.39 -18.65
N ALA A 127 -10.35 -12.80 -19.89
CA ALA A 127 -9.52 -13.76 -20.63
C ALA A 127 -8.07 -13.28 -20.81
N SER A 128 -7.87 -11.98 -21.06
CA SER A 128 -6.54 -11.38 -21.14
C SER A 128 -5.81 -11.39 -19.79
N VAL A 129 -6.51 -11.09 -18.69
CA VAL A 129 -5.95 -11.20 -17.32
C VAL A 129 -5.50 -12.64 -17.05
N LEU A 130 -6.36 -13.64 -17.30
CA LEU A 130 -6.03 -15.06 -17.12
C LEU A 130 -4.76 -15.45 -17.87
N SER A 131 -4.69 -15.08 -19.16
CA SER A 131 -3.54 -15.33 -20.02
C SER A 131 -2.26 -14.67 -19.48
N LYS A 132 -2.31 -13.40 -19.07
CA LYS A 132 -1.14 -12.68 -18.55
C LYS A 132 -0.65 -13.19 -17.20
N LEU A 133 -1.56 -13.69 -16.36
CA LEU A 133 -1.20 -14.28 -15.08
C LEU A 133 -0.76 -15.75 -15.20
N GLY A 134 -0.96 -16.37 -16.36
CA GLY A 134 -0.60 -17.76 -16.64
C GLY A 134 -1.50 -18.75 -15.91
N VAL A 135 -2.78 -18.43 -15.74
CA VAL A 135 -3.76 -19.24 -15.01
C VAL A 135 -5.02 -19.44 -15.83
N GLU A 136 -5.73 -20.55 -15.59
CA GLU A 136 -6.88 -20.94 -16.41
C GLU A 136 -8.23 -20.58 -15.78
N THR A 137 -8.27 -20.34 -14.48
CA THR A 137 -9.51 -20.11 -13.74
C THR A 137 -9.56 -18.73 -13.10
N ARG A 138 -10.77 -18.18 -13.02
CA ARG A 138 -11.07 -16.91 -12.34
C ARG A 138 -10.57 -16.91 -10.90
N THR A 139 -10.79 -18.01 -10.18
CA THR A 139 -10.37 -18.17 -8.78
C THR A 139 -8.85 -18.21 -8.65
N ALA A 140 -8.16 -18.92 -9.55
CA ALA A 140 -6.69 -18.92 -9.57
C ALA A 140 -6.13 -17.52 -9.86
N ALA A 141 -6.77 -16.76 -10.76
CA ALA A 141 -6.39 -15.37 -11.03
C ALA A 141 -6.56 -14.47 -9.81
N ALA A 142 -7.70 -14.57 -9.11
CA ALA A 142 -7.92 -13.81 -7.88
C ALA A 142 -6.83 -14.08 -6.83
N TRP A 143 -6.51 -15.36 -6.59
CA TRP A 143 -5.43 -15.74 -5.67
C TRP A 143 -4.06 -15.25 -6.13
N ASN A 144 -3.73 -15.40 -7.41
CA ASN A 144 -2.46 -14.97 -7.98
C ASN A 144 -2.25 -13.45 -7.81
N VAL A 145 -3.30 -12.65 -8.04
CA VAL A 145 -3.25 -11.21 -7.81
C VAL A 145 -3.05 -10.89 -6.32
N ILE A 146 -3.80 -11.51 -5.41
CA ILE A 146 -3.67 -11.28 -3.96
C ILE A 146 -2.23 -11.56 -3.50
N GLU A 147 -1.68 -12.69 -3.94
CA GLU A 147 -0.33 -13.13 -3.58
C GLU A 147 0.74 -12.15 -4.10
N ARG A 148 0.67 -11.77 -5.38
CA ARG A 148 1.70 -10.94 -6.01
C ARG A 148 1.60 -9.45 -5.67
N THR A 149 0.41 -8.96 -5.29
CA THR A 149 0.21 -7.57 -4.86
C THR A 149 0.40 -7.36 -3.36
N GLY A 150 0.62 -8.44 -2.59
CA GLY A 150 0.85 -8.35 -1.15
C GLY A 150 -0.40 -7.94 -0.36
N ALA A 151 -1.60 -8.06 -0.94
CA ALA A 151 -2.87 -7.69 -0.31
C ALA A 151 -3.22 -8.53 0.95
N HIS A 152 -2.35 -9.47 1.34
CA HIS A 152 -2.46 -10.33 2.52
C HIS A 152 -1.44 -9.99 3.64
N ARG A 153 -0.65 -8.91 3.54
CA ARG A 153 0.40 -8.57 4.54
C ARG A 153 0.35 -7.14 5.06
#